data_AF-A0A8S1GXW2-F1
#
_entry.id   AF-A0A8S1GXW2-F1
#
_cell.length_a   1.000
_cell.length_b   1.000
_cell.length_c   1.000
_cell.angle_alpha   90.00
_cell.angle_beta   90.00
_cell.angle_gamma   90.00
#
_symmetry.space_group_name_H-M   'P 1'
#
loop_
_entity.id
_entity.type
_entity.pdbx_description
1 polymer ?
#
loop_
_entity_poly.entity_id
_entity_poly.type
_entity_poly.pdbx_seq_one_letter_code
_entity_poly.pdbx_strand_id
1 'polypeptide(L)'
;MTSVDQSTAESEYVHSIYSRLATYQKQDKRSSQTSHRIWPRVRHFVESLPPGCVVVDVGCGEAKYTSPSVFVMGIDACSEVLLSVKQKSKLDLMLGDAVTLPLRDGCVDAILNVSVIHHLSTVTRRRQALKECARCLRVGGQMLLYTWAFEQPNGVFPSQDVLVPWNLHETVINGRLPKVKFHMNSTKEQRIIEASIPVNITSNCEQPTTSSSRWFSTILNKVNTIKEALPSIVSLSPRKEGPATLPAASPQFLPTTKSLISGIRRWSPMLGRRLASLIVPVEEQFAEELSQTILRESVTEAMATLREVTFYRFYHVFRKGELEDLVESTPSLRILSSTFEHGNWCVVAEKVPENYVRI
;
A
#
# COMPACT_ATOMS: atom_id res chain seq x y z
N MET A 1 -10.12 -18.82 -0.68
CA MET A 1 -9.67 -17.46 -0.99
C MET A 1 -10.70 -16.82 -1.88
N THR A 2 -11.09 -15.59 -1.59
CA THR A 2 -12.05 -14.86 -2.42
C THR A 2 -11.32 -14.22 -3.59
N SER A 3 -11.88 -14.33 -4.79
CA SER A 3 -11.32 -13.71 -6.00
C SER A 3 -11.64 -12.21 -6.04
N VAL A 4 -10.67 -11.41 -6.45
CA VAL A 4 -10.82 -9.96 -6.68
C VAL A 4 -10.26 -9.64 -8.05
N ASP A 5 -11.00 -8.89 -8.84
CA ASP A 5 -10.48 -8.38 -10.12
C ASP A 5 -9.33 -7.39 -9.90
N GLN A 6 -8.33 -7.45 -10.77
CA GLN A 6 -7.15 -6.57 -10.77
C GLN A 6 -7.51 -5.08 -10.62
N SER A 7 -8.50 -4.60 -11.37
CA SER A 7 -8.90 -3.18 -11.35
C SER A 7 -9.55 -2.80 -10.02
N THR A 8 -10.35 -3.71 -9.44
CA THR A 8 -11.01 -3.51 -8.15
C THR A 8 -10.00 -3.53 -7.01
N ALA A 9 -9.03 -4.45 -7.06
CA ALA A 9 -7.96 -4.53 -6.06
C ALA A 9 -7.18 -3.20 -5.96
N GLU A 10 -6.80 -2.61 -7.08
CA GLU A 10 -6.05 -1.35 -7.09
C GLU A 10 -6.93 -0.13 -6.85
N SER A 11 -8.09 -0.01 -7.50
CA SER A 11 -8.97 1.16 -7.31
C SER A 11 -9.52 1.25 -5.88
N GLU A 12 -10.03 0.14 -5.34
CA GLU A 12 -10.68 0.11 -4.03
C GLU A 12 -9.66 -0.03 -2.91
N TYR A 13 -8.78 -1.02 -2.95
CA TYR A 13 -7.89 -1.37 -1.82
C TYR A 13 -6.50 -0.72 -1.88
N VAL A 14 -6.22 0.09 -2.91
CA VAL A 14 -5.01 0.92 -2.98
C VAL A 14 -5.39 2.39 -3.10
N HIS A 15 -5.87 2.85 -4.26
CA HIS A 15 -6.04 4.27 -4.55
C HIS A 15 -7.07 4.94 -3.62
N SER A 16 -8.27 4.38 -3.50
CA SER A 16 -9.32 4.94 -2.63
C SER A 16 -8.88 4.97 -1.17
N ILE A 17 -8.21 3.93 -0.69
CA ILE A 17 -7.76 3.86 0.71
C ILE A 17 -6.63 4.83 0.97
N TYR A 18 -5.60 4.90 0.14
CA TYR A 18 -4.51 5.83 0.36
C TYR A 18 -4.96 7.30 0.28
N SER A 19 -5.86 7.64 -0.63
CA SER A 19 -6.51 8.97 -0.67
C SER A 19 -7.23 9.27 0.66
N ARG A 20 -8.06 8.34 1.16
CA ARG A 20 -8.75 8.49 2.45
C ARG A 20 -7.80 8.56 3.64
N LEU A 21 -6.76 7.72 3.68
CA LEU A 21 -5.81 7.72 4.79
C LEU A 21 -5.03 9.04 4.85
N ALA A 22 -4.69 9.62 3.71
CA ALA A 22 -4.04 10.93 3.64
C ALA A 22 -4.90 12.05 4.25
N THR A 23 -6.24 11.96 4.22
CA THR A 23 -7.11 12.95 4.87
C THR A 23 -7.19 12.76 6.39
N TYR A 24 -7.18 11.51 6.88
CA TYR A 24 -7.23 11.21 8.32
C TYR A 24 -5.92 11.52 9.05
N GLN A 25 -4.78 11.47 8.36
CA GLN A 25 -3.48 11.77 8.96
C GLN A 25 -3.28 13.26 9.28
N LYS A 26 -4.31 14.13 9.18
CA LYS A 26 -4.17 15.58 9.33
C LYS A 26 -3.89 16.07 10.76
N GLN A 27 -2.73 16.72 10.84
CA GLN A 27 -2.38 17.95 11.57
C GLN A 27 -2.45 17.93 13.11
N ASP A 28 -1.59 17.14 13.74
CA ASP A 28 -1.14 17.55 15.06
C ASP A 28 -0.11 18.68 14.93
N LYS A 29 -0.59 19.94 15.03
CA LYS A 29 0.27 21.14 15.10
C LYS A 29 1.22 21.11 16.30
N ARG A 30 1.02 20.20 17.26
CA ARG A 30 1.83 20.05 18.47
C ARG A 30 2.87 18.93 18.40
N SER A 31 2.83 18.07 17.38
CA SER A 31 3.83 17.04 17.16
C SER A 31 4.81 17.48 16.07
N SER A 32 5.80 18.27 16.46
CA SER A 32 7.05 18.40 15.71
C SER A 32 7.94 17.15 15.83
N GLN A 33 7.44 16.05 16.41
CA GLN A 33 8.27 14.94 16.91
C GLN A 33 7.81 13.52 16.55
N THR A 34 6.69 13.30 15.86
CA THR A 34 6.45 11.99 15.25
C THR A 34 7.30 11.87 13.99
N SER A 35 8.59 11.60 14.19
CA SER A 35 9.53 11.24 13.12
C SER A 35 8.88 10.15 12.27
N HIS A 36 8.53 10.47 11.02
CA HIS A 36 8.13 9.44 10.05
C HIS A 36 9.21 8.37 10.08
N ARG A 37 8.84 7.08 10.07
CA ARG A 37 9.83 6.00 10.11
C ARG A 37 10.68 6.08 8.83
N ILE A 38 11.86 6.67 8.97
CA ILE A 38 12.89 6.72 7.93
C ILE A 38 13.68 5.43 8.04
N TRP A 39 13.69 4.66 6.97
CA TRP A 39 14.47 3.42 6.91
C TRP A 39 15.97 3.78 6.81
N PRO A 40 16.82 3.37 7.78
CA PRO A 40 18.23 3.75 7.80
C PRO A 40 18.97 3.37 6.52
N ARG A 41 18.67 2.20 5.95
CA ARG A 41 19.26 1.73 4.69
C ARG A 41 18.90 2.60 3.49
N VAL A 42 17.65 3.06 3.41
CA VAL A 42 17.23 3.96 2.32
C VAL A 42 17.89 5.32 2.46
N ARG A 43 17.94 5.85 3.69
CA ARG A 43 18.70 7.07 3.99
C ARG A 43 20.18 6.92 3.58
N HIS A 44 20.82 5.83 3.98
CA HIS A 44 22.22 5.57 3.66
C HIS A 44 22.45 5.48 2.15
N PHE A 45 21.56 4.81 1.41
CA PHE A 45 21.63 4.77 -0.05
C PHE A 45 21.61 6.19 -0.64
N VAL A 46 20.66 7.03 -0.25
CA VAL A 46 20.57 8.43 -0.73
C VAL A 46 21.81 9.25 -0.33
N GLU A 47 22.30 9.11 0.91
CA GLU A 47 23.47 9.83 1.42
C GLU A 47 24.79 9.33 0.79
N SER A 48 24.82 8.10 0.26
CA SER A 48 25.99 7.52 -0.42
C SER A 48 26.14 7.95 -1.88
N LEU A 49 25.11 8.56 -2.47
CA LEU A 49 25.14 9.00 -3.86
C LEU A 49 26.09 10.19 -4.05
N PRO A 50 26.78 10.31 -5.20
CA PRO A 50 27.62 11.45 -5.51
C PRO A 50 26.86 12.79 -5.41
N PRO A 51 27.49 13.86 -4.91
CA PRO A 51 26.85 15.18 -4.85
C PRO A 51 26.34 15.63 -6.22
N GLY A 52 25.15 16.23 -6.25
CA GLY A 52 24.50 16.72 -7.47
C GLY A 52 23.67 15.68 -8.23
N CYS A 53 23.62 14.42 -7.80
CA CYS A 53 22.74 13.41 -8.40
C CYS A 53 21.26 13.84 -8.34
N VAL A 54 20.51 13.47 -9.36
CA VAL A 54 19.04 13.56 -9.46
C VAL A 54 18.46 12.22 -9.04
N VAL A 55 17.67 12.24 -7.96
CA VAL A 55 17.00 11.08 -7.38
C VAL A 55 15.50 11.24 -7.53
N VAL A 56 14.82 10.19 -7.99
CA VAL A 56 13.36 10.15 -8.03
C VAL A 56 12.82 9.15 -7.02
N ASP A 57 11.99 9.61 -6.09
CA ASP A 57 11.23 8.76 -5.17
C ASP A 57 9.87 8.44 -5.79
N VAL A 58 9.74 7.24 -6.36
CA VAL A 58 8.53 6.76 -7.05
C VAL A 58 7.59 6.14 -6.02
N GLY A 59 6.40 6.73 -5.86
CA GLY A 59 5.47 6.50 -4.75
C GLY A 59 5.98 7.13 -3.45
N CYS A 60 6.33 8.42 -3.51
CA CYS A 60 7.02 9.12 -2.43
C CYS A 60 6.16 9.32 -1.16
N GLY A 61 4.84 9.20 -1.25
CA GLY A 61 3.90 9.45 -0.18
C GLY A 61 4.09 10.86 0.41
N GLU A 62 4.49 10.90 1.69
CA GLU A 62 4.76 12.16 2.40
C GLU A 62 6.14 12.77 2.11
N ALA A 63 6.86 12.25 1.10
CA ALA A 63 8.19 12.69 0.67
C ALA A 63 9.22 12.73 1.81
N LYS A 64 9.38 11.58 2.48
CA LYS A 64 10.20 11.45 3.71
C LYS A 64 11.71 11.45 3.48
N TYR A 65 12.15 11.21 2.25
CA TYR A 65 13.58 11.13 1.90
C TYR A 65 14.03 12.42 1.24
N THR A 66 14.97 13.09 1.90
CA THR A 66 15.57 14.33 1.41
C THR A 66 17.06 14.31 1.74
N SER A 67 17.86 15.04 0.97
CA SER A 67 19.29 15.18 1.23
C SER A 67 19.76 16.56 0.77
N PRO A 68 20.69 17.21 1.50
CA PRO A 68 21.31 18.44 1.03
C PRO A 68 22.35 18.22 -0.08
N SER A 69 22.86 17.01 -0.27
CA SER A 69 23.92 16.71 -1.25
C SER A 69 23.39 16.36 -2.64
N VAL A 70 22.14 15.90 -2.74
CA VAL A 70 21.51 15.44 -3.99
C VAL A 70 20.14 16.09 -4.15
N PHE A 71 19.66 16.14 -5.38
CA PHE A 71 18.34 16.66 -5.69
C PHE A 71 17.33 15.52 -5.68
N VAL A 72 16.34 15.58 -4.78
CA VAL A 72 15.30 14.55 -4.66
C VAL A 72 13.96 15.09 -5.14
N MET A 73 13.38 14.45 -6.15
CA MET A 73 12.03 14.71 -6.66
C MET A 73 11.11 13.56 -6.26
N GLY A 74 9.93 13.87 -5.74
CA GLY A 74 8.91 12.88 -5.37
C GLY A 74 7.83 12.74 -6.45
N ILE A 75 7.46 11.51 -6.78
CA ILE A 75 6.31 11.20 -7.64
C ILE A 75 5.34 10.32 -6.87
N ASP A 76 4.05 10.63 -6.86
CA ASP A 76 3.02 9.75 -6.28
C ASP A 76 1.74 9.79 -7.10
N ALA A 77 0.96 8.71 -7.08
CA ALA A 77 -0.33 8.63 -7.76
C ALA A 77 -1.47 9.24 -6.92
N CYS A 78 -1.27 9.42 -5.61
CA CYS A 78 -2.25 10.01 -4.71
C CYS A 78 -2.04 11.53 -4.60
N SER A 79 -2.98 12.31 -5.15
CA SER A 79 -2.91 13.77 -5.08
C SER A 79 -2.99 14.30 -3.64
N GLU A 80 -3.78 13.65 -2.80
CA GLU A 80 -4.08 14.04 -1.42
C GLU A 80 -2.84 13.93 -0.53
N VAL A 81 -2.01 12.89 -0.74
CA VAL A 81 -0.76 12.73 0.01
C VAL A 81 0.26 13.79 -0.41
N LEU A 82 0.41 14.08 -1.71
CA LEU A 82 1.30 15.15 -2.19
C LEU A 82 0.86 16.52 -1.67
N LEU A 83 -0.45 16.78 -1.62
CA LEU A 83 -1.00 18.01 -1.07
C LEU A 83 -0.74 18.14 0.44
N SER A 84 -0.58 17.03 1.17
CA SER A 84 -0.33 16.99 2.61
C SER A 84 1.12 17.28 3.02
N VAL A 85 2.08 17.17 2.09
CA VAL A 85 3.51 17.38 2.37
C VAL A 85 3.76 18.78 2.92
N LYS A 86 4.43 18.87 4.08
CA LYS A 86 4.67 20.15 4.80
C LYS A 86 5.80 20.99 4.20
N GLN A 87 6.82 20.36 3.63
CA GLN A 87 8.05 21.03 3.18
C GLN A 87 8.10 21.23 1.66
N LYS A 88 6.98 21.64 1.05
CA LYS A 88 6.89 21.83 -0.41
C LYS A 88 7.92 22.81 -0.97
N SER A 89 8.36 23.79 -0.19
CA SER A 89 9.36 24.78 -0.64
C SER A 89 10.77 24.19 -0.82
N LYS A 90 11.00 22.94 -0.44
CA LYS A 90 12.31 22.26 -0.54
C LYS A 90 12.27 21.02 -1.44
N LEU A 91 11.11 20.69 -2.01
CA LEU A 91 10.89 19.43 -2.71
C LEU A 91 10.07 19.66 -3.96
N ASP A 92 10.57 19.12 -5.07
CA ASP A 92 9.79 19.03 -6.29
C ASP A 92 8.90 17.78 -6.20
N LEU A 93 7.59 17.99 -6.32
CA LEU A 93 6.58 16.94 -6.23
C LEU A 93 5.77 16.90 -7.51
N MET A 94 5.49 15.71 -8.01
CA MET A 94 4.74 15.49 -9.24
C MET A 94 3.70 14.39 -9.07
N LEU A 95 2.50 14.62 -9.62
CA LEU A 95 1.48 13.58 -9.71
C LEU A 95 1.84 12.64 -10.88
N GLY A 96 1.91 11.35 -10.63
CA GLY A 96 2.25 10.36 -11.67
C GLY A 96 2.07 8.91 -11.23
N ASP A 97 1.80 8.04 -12.19
CA ASP A 97 1.69 6.59 -11.96
C ASP A 97 3.06 5.92 -12.11
N ALA A 98 3.42 5.05 -11.17
CA ALA A 98 4.64 4.26 -11.21
C ALA A 98 4.75 3.34 -12.44
N VAL A 99 3.63 2.95 -13.08
CA VAL A 99 3.64 2.13 -14.30
C VAL A 99 3.76 2.92 -15.60
N THR A 100 3.70 4.27 -15.53
CA THR A 100 3.86 5.19 -16.67
C THR A 100 4.44 6.51 -16.16
N LEU A 101 5.76 6.55 -15.97
CA LEU A 101 6.42 7.71 -15.36
C LEU A 101 6.50 8.88 -16.36
N PRO A 102 6.07 10.10 -15.99
CA PRO A 102 6.14 11.28 -16.86
C PRO A 102 7.55 11.90 -16.89
N LEU A 103 8.56 11.06 -17.11
CA LEU A 103 9.98 11.41 -17.16
C LEU A 103 10.59 10.96 -18.48
N ARG A 104 11.66 11.64 -18.90
CA ARG A 104 12.42 11.28 -20.11
C ARG A 104 13.30 10.06 -19.86
N ASP A 105 13.71 9.41 -20.93
CA ASP A 105 14.65 8.30 -20.87
C ASP A 105 16.02 8.79 -20.37
N GLY A 106 16.67 8.00 -19.51
CA GLY A 106 18.04 8.27 -19.08
C GLY A 106 18.26 9.58 -18.33
N CYS A 107 17.23 10.17 -17.74
CA CYS A 107 17.30 11.51 -17.15
C CYS A 107 17.57 11.55 -15.64
N VAL A 108 17.68 10.40 -14.96
CA VAL A 108 17.90 10.36 -13.50
C VAL A 108 19.05 9.44 -13.12
N ASP A 109 19.74 9.80 -12.04
CA ASP A 109 20.91 9.08 -11.51
C ASP A 109 20.50 7.93 -10.58
N ALA A 110 19.43 8.14 -9.80
CA ALA A 110 18.92 7.11 -8.91
C ALA A 110 17.40 7.12 -8.76
N ILE A 111 16.83 5.97 -8.40
CA ILE A 111 15.40 5.79 -8.11
C ILE A 111 15.20 5.12 -6.76
N LEU A 112 14.25 5.61 -5.97
CA LEU A 112 13.70 4.92 -4.81
C LEU A 112 12.32 4.37 -5.18
N ASN A 113 12.06 3.13 -4.80
CA ASN A 113 10.73 2.53 -4.83
C ASN A 113 10.51 1.77 -3.53
N VAL A 114 9.97 2.48 -2.53
CA VAL A 114 9.93 2.02 -1.14
C VAL A 114 8.48 1.87 -0.69
N SER A 115 8.04 0.63 -0.51
CA SER A 115 6.65 0.28 -0.16
C SER A 115 5.64 0.71 -1.24
N VAL A 116 5.94 0.40 -2.50
CA VAL A 116 5.11 0.83 -3.66
C VAL A 116 4.73 -0.33 -4.54
N ILE A 117 5.69 -1.03 -5.17
CA ILE A 117 5.34 -2.11 -6.14
C ILE A 117 4.51 -3.26 -5.56
N HIS A 118 4.50 -3.47 -4.23
CA HIS A 118 3.60 -4.45 -3.60
C HIS A 118 2.11 -4.06 -3.69
N HIS A 119 1.78 -2.84 -4.08
CA HIS A 119 0.41 -2.41 -4.33
C HIS A 119 -0.07 -2.70 -5.75
N LEU A 120 0.84 -3.03 -6.67
CA LEU A 120 0.49 -3.43 -8.03
C LEU A 120 0.06 -4.90 -8.00
N SER A 121 -1.21 -5.13 -8.31
CA SER A 121 -1.90 -6.40 -8.04
C SER A 121 -1.50 -7.55 -8.96
N THR A 122 -0.80 -7.27 -10.06
CA THR A 122 -0.31 -8.31 -10.98
C THR A 122 1.18 -8.21 -11.22
N VAL A 123 1.81 -9.36 -11.50
CA VAL A 123 3.24 -9.44 -11.88
C VAL A 123 3.51 -8.59 -13.12
N THR A 124 2.59 -8.55 -14.09
CA THR A 124 2.74 -7.75 -15.32
C THR A 124 2.87 -6.26 -15.01
N ARG A 125 2.03 -5.73 -14.11
CA ARG A 125 2.11 -4.32 -13.69
C ARG A 125 3.37 -4.04 -12.88
N ARG A 126 3.78 -4.95 -12.00
CA ARG A 126 5.07 -4.84 -11.28
C ARG A 126 6.26 -4.78 -12.24
N ARG A 127 6.30 -5.65 -13.26
CA ARG A 127 7.32 -5.60 -14.32
C ARG A 127 7.27 -4.29 -15.09
N GLN A 128 6.08 -3.78 -15.41
CA GLN A 128 5.92 -2.51 -16.10
C GLN A 128 6.50 -1.34 -15.28
N ALA A 129 6.26 -1.29 -13.97
CA ALA A 129 6.85 -0.28 -13.10
C ALA A 129 8.39 -0.35 -13.07
N LEU A 130 8.96 -1.56 -13.01
CA LEU A 130 10.42 -1.73 -13.09
C LEU A 130 10.98 -1.30 -14.45
N LYS A 131 10.27 -1.59 -15.55
CA LYS A 131 10.64 -1.13 -16.89
C LYS A 131 10.65 0.39 -16.98
N GLU A 132 9.63 1.07 -16.45
CA GLU A 132 9.59 2.53 -16.42
C GLU A 132 10.71 3.13 -15.58
N CYS A 133 10.98 2.56 -14.41
CA CYS A 133 12.12 3.00 -13.59
C CYS A 133 13.44 2.79 -14.33
N ALA A 134 13.65 1.62 -14.96
CA ALA A 134 14.84 1.33 -15.75
C ALA A 134 14.96 2.24 -16.99
N ARG A 135 13.84 2.61 -17.62
CA ARG A 135 13.82 3.56 -18.75
C ARG A 135 14.35 4.94 -18.32
N CYS A 136 13.86 5.45 -17.19
CA CYS A 136 14.23 6.76 -16.66
C CYS A 136 15.69 6.83 -16.17
N LEU A 137 16.24 5.75 -15.61
CA LEU A 137 17.63 5.71 -15.16
C LEU A 137 18.61 5.92 -16.32
N ARG A 138 19.68 6.69 -16.11
CA ARG A 138 20.85 6.65 -17.00
C ARG A 138 21.62 5.33 -16.82
N VAL A 139 22.43 4.95 -17.80
CA VAL A 139 23.35 3.81 -17.64
C VAL A 139 24.29 4.06 -16.46
N GLY A 140 24.49 3.04 -15.62
CA GLY A 140 25.21 3.15 -14.34
C GLY A 140 24.40 3.81 -13.22
N GLY A 141 23.18 4.27 -13.49
CA GLY A 141 22.26 4.74 -12.45
C GLY A 141 21.69 3.58 -11.63
N GLN A 142 21.29 3.85 -10.39
CA GLN A 142 20.90 2.82 -9.43
C GLN A 142 19.46 2.96 -8.94
N MET A 143 18.77 1.84 -8.72
CA MET A 143 17.45 1.80 -8.10
C MET A 143 17.49 0.99 -6.81
N LEU A 144 16.87 1.51 -5.75
CA LEU A 144 16.60 0.79 -4.52
C LEU A 144 15.12 0.41 -4.45
N LEU A 145 14.85 -0.89 -4.34
CA LEU A 145 13.54 -1.48 -4.12
C LEU A 145 13.42 -1.95 -2.67
N TYR A 146 12.31 -1.63 -2.00
CA TYR A 146 12.08 -2.03 -0.61
C TYR A 146 10.62 -2.47 -0.40
N THR A 147 10.36 -3.76 -0.23
CA THR A 147 9.01 -4.35 -0.21
C THR A 147 8.81 -5.31 0.96
N TRP A 148 7.55 -5.53 1.35
CA TRP A 148 7.22 -6.46 2.44
C TRP A 148 7.51 -7.91 2.03
N ALA A 149 8.11 -8.66 2.95
CA ALA A 149 8.35 -10.09 2.79
C ALA A 149 7.12 -10.93 3.16
N PHE A 150 6.92 -12.04 2.45
CA PHE A 150 5.95 -13.07 2.80
C PHE A 150 6.35 -13.76 4.11
N GLU A 151 7.63 -14.07 4.25
CA GLU A 151 8.25 -14.58 5.46
C GLU A 151 8.65 -13.42 6.39
N GLN A 152 7.94 -13.27 7.51
CA GLN A 152 8.21 -12.24 8.52
C GLN A 152 9.03 -12.83 9.69
N PRO A 153 9.77 -12.01 10.47
CA PRO A 153 10.56 -12.52 11.60
C PRO A 153 9.74 -13.30 12.64
N ASN A 154 8.47 -12.91 12.83
CA ASN A 154 7.58 -13.47 13.85
C ASN A 154 6.34 -14.17 13.26
N GLY A 155 6.37 -14.57 11.99
CA GLY A 155 5.24 -15.26 11.35
C GLY A 155 5.34 -15.32 9.84
N VAL A 156 4.32 -15.89 9.19
CA VAL A 156 4.22 -15.97 7.73
C VAL A 156 2.82 -15.57 7.33
N PHE A 157 2.68 -14.76 6.28
CA PHE A 157 1.37 -14.38 5.77
C PHE A 157 0.59 -15.61 5.24
N PRO A 158 -0.75 -15.60 5.28
CA PRO A 158 -1.56 -16.72 4.78
C PRO A 158 -1.55 -16.86 3.25
N SER A 159 -1.10 -15.83 2.53
CA SER A 159 -1.01 -15.74 1.06
C SER A 159 0.03 -14.70 0.65
N GLN A 160 0.49 -14.73 -0.60
CA GLN A 160 1.26 -13.62 -1.17
C GLN A 160 0.38 -12.40 -1.44
N ASP A 161 -0.86 -12.62 -1.91
CA ASP A 161 -1.83 -11.55 -2.09
C ASP A 161 -2.75 -11.49 -0.87
N VAL A 162 -2.68 -10.38 -0.14
CA VAL A 162 -3.40 -10.18 1.13
C VAL A 162 -4.00 -8.78 1.24
N LEU A 163 -5.12 -8.69 1.95
CA LEU A 163 -5.63 -7.44 2.49
C LEU A 163 -5.12 -7.26 3.90
N VAL A 164 -4.37 -6.19 4.13
CA VAL A 164 -3.76 -5.84 5.40
C VAL A 164 -4.64 -4.83 6.13
N PRO A 165 -5.10 -5.13 7.36
CA PRO A 165 -5.89 -4.20 8.14
C PRO A 165 -5.05 -3.00 8.57
N TRP A 166 -5.68 -1.84 8.56
CA TRP A 166 -5.16 -0.59 9.11
C TRP A 166 -6.23 -0.01 10.02
N ASN A 167 -5.92 0.05 11.30
CA ASN A 167 -6.86 0.47 12.32
C ASN A 167 -6.75 1.97 12.57
N LEU A 168 -7.86 2.69 12.46
CA LEU A 168 -7.89 4.14 12.69
C LEU A 168 -7.50 4.52 14.13
N HIS A 169 -7.67 3.61 15.09
CA HIS A 169 -7.26 3.85 16.47
C HIS A 169 -5.74 3.77 16.69
N GLU A 170 -4.96 3.30 15.71
CA GLU A 170 -3.49 3.40 15.72
C GLU A 170 -3.01 4.80 15.35
N THR A 171 -3.90 5.65 14.82
CA THR A 171 -3.60 7.05 14.51
C THR A 171 -3.79 7.91 15.76
N VAL A 172 -2.88 8.87 15.94
CA VAL A 172 -2.99 9.88 16.99
C VAL A 172 -4.14 10.83 16.62
N ILE A 173 -5.25 10.78 17.36
CA ILE A 173 -6.38 11.71 17.17
C ILE A 173 -6.21 12.84 18.18
N ASN A 174 -6.03 14.08 17.69
CA ASN A 174 -5.86 15.27 18.54
C ASN A 174 -4.72 15.15 19.58
N GLY A 175 -3.60 14.55 19.21
CA GLY A 175 -2.43 14.39 20.09
C GLY A 175 -2.57 13.32 21.18
N ARG A 176 -3.60 12.48 21.14
CA ARG A 176 -3.76 11.34 22.06
C ARG A 176 -3.97 10.05 21.28
N LEU A 177 -3.15 9.04 21.57
CA LEU A 177 -3.45 7.67 21.16
C LEU A 177 -4.67 7.18 21.95
N PRO A 178 -5.67 6.56 21.30
CA PRO A 178 -6.69 5.80 21.98
C PRO A 178 -6.05 4.78 22.94
N LYS A 179 -6.51 4.73 24.19
CA LYS A 179 -6.01 3.78 25.21
C LYS A 179 -6.48 2.36 24.87
N VAL A 180 -5.82 1.71 23.91
CA VAL A 180 -6.02 0.29 23.65
C VAL A 180 -5.06 -0.50 24.55
N LYS A 181 -5.62 -1.36 25.40
CA LYS A 181 -4.84 -2.34 26.17
C LYS A 181 -4.46 -3.47 25.21
N PHE A 182 -3.30 -3.40 24.58
CA PHE A 182 -2.78 -4.55 23.86
C PHE A 182 -2.46 -5.67 24.85
N HIS A 183 -2.86 -6.91 24.55
CA HIS A 183 -2.35 -8.05 25.28
C HIS A 183 -0.83 -8.13 25.04
N MET A 184 -0.04 -8.12 26.12
CA MET A 184 1.43 -8.05 26.09
C MET A 184 2.11 -9.25 25.43
N ASN A 185 1.34 -10.28 25.01
CA ASN A 185 1.86 -11.56 24.56
C ASN A 185 1.99 -11.68 23.03
N SER A 186 1.62 -10.67 22.24
CA SER A 186 1.79 -10.67 20.77
C SER A 186 2.43 -9.40 20.23
N THR A 187 3.27 -9.52 19.19
CA THR A 187 3.87 -8.36 18.51
C THR A 187 2.87 -7.71 17.55
N LYS A 188 3.14 -6.47 17.11
CA LYS A 188 2.29 -5.78 16.12
C LYS A 188 2.26 -6.56 14.80
N GLU A 189 3.40 -7.08 14.39
CA GLU A 189 3.57 -7.88 13.18
C GLU A 189 2.73 -9.15 13.22
N GLN A 190 2.75 -9.88 14.35
CA GLN A 190 1.92 -11.07 14.55
C GLN A 190 0.44 -10.77 14.39
N ARG A 191 -0.04 -9.67 14.98
CA ARG A 191 -1.44 -9.23 14.84
C ARG A 191 -1.81 -8.86 13.41
N ILE A 192 -0.91 -8.19 12.68
CA ILE A 192 -1.13 -7.85 11.27
C ILE A 192 -1.25 -9.11 10.42
N ILE A 193 -0.38 -10.10 10.65
CA ILE A 193 -0.39 -11.38 9.94
C ILE A 193 -1.70 -12.12 10.23
N GLU A 194 -2.05 -12.27 11.51
CA GLU A 194 -3.26 -12.98 11.96
C GLU A 194 -4.54 -12.34 11.42
N ALA A 195 -4.59 -11.00 11.36
CA ALA A 195 -5.75 -10.26 10.88
C ALA A 195 -5.76 -10.00 9.35
N SER A 196 -4.74 -10.47 8.63
CA SER A 196 -4.68 -10.32 7.16
C SER A 196 -5.63 -11.29 6.46
N ILE A 197 -6.24 -10.83 5.36
CA ILE A 197 -7.23 -11.62 4.61
C ILE A 197 -6.61 -12.05 3.27
N PRO A 198 -6.46 -13.35 3.00
CA PRO A 198 -5.90 -13.82 1.74
C PRO A 198 -6.88 -13.64 0.58
N VAL A 199 -6.40 -13.05 -0.51
CA VAL A 199 -7.17 -12.82 -1.74
C VAL A 199 -6.50 -13.49 -2.94
N ASN A 200 -7.27 -13.73 -4.00
CA ASN A 200 -6.75 -14.21 -5.27
C ASN A 200 -7.04 -13.19 -6.37
N ILE A 201 -6.01 -12.65 -7.02
CA ILE A 201 -6.19 -11.63 -8.06
C ILE A 201 -6.52 -12.31 -9.40
N THR A 202 -7.69 -12.00 -9.95
CA THR A 202 -8.08 -12.39 -11.30
C THR A 202 -7.80 -11.25 -12.26
N SER A 203 -7.06 -11.51 -13.33
CA SER A 203 -6.86 -10.57 -14.43
C SER A 203 -7.72 -10.97 -15.62
N ASN A 204 -8.64 -10.10 -16.06
CA ASN A 204 -9.26 -10.21 -17.37
C ASN A 204 -8.21 -9.88 -18.46
N CYS A 205 -7.33 -10.82 -18.75
CA CYS A 205 -6.47 -10.72 -19.92
C CYS A 205 -7.22 -11.35 -21.10
N GLU A 206 -7.70 -10.51 -22.04
CA GLU A 206 -7.93 -10.97 -23.40
C GLU A 206 -6.65 -11.65 -23.88
N GLN A 207 -6.79 -12.87 -24.42
CA GLN A 207 -5.66 -13.72 -24.74
C GLN A 207 -4.74 -13.08 -25.79
N PRO A 208 -3.42 -12.98 -25.55
CA PRO A 208 -2.46 -13.00 -26.62
C PRO A 208 -2.19 -14.47 -26.98
N THR A 209 -2.34 -14.77 -28.25
CA THR A 209 -2.11 -16.08 -28.84
C THR A 209 -0.69 -16.58 -28.59
N THR A 210 -0.64 -17.79 -28.03
CA THR A 210 0.40 -18.83 -28.16
C THR A 210 1.82 -18.63 -27.59
N SER A 211 2.19 -19.66 -26.82
CA SER A 211 3.54 -20.23 -26.63
C SER A 211 4.28 -19.92 -25.32
N SER A 212 3.66 -20.28 -24.19
CA SER A 212 4.39 -20.58 -22.94
C SER A 212 3.66 -21.57 -22.00
N SER A 213 2.50 -22.11 -22.40
CA SER A 213 1.61 -22.89 -21.53
C SER A 213 1.94 -24.39 -21.38
N ARG A 214 3.10 -24.87 -21.85
CA ARG A 214 3.44 -26.32 -21.80
C ARG A 214 4.05 -26.81 -20.49
N TRP A 215 4.60 -25.95 -19.63
CA TRP A 215 5.16 -26.39 -18.34
C TRP A 215 4.03 -26.73 -17.35
N PHE A 216 3.09 -25.80 -17.13
CA PHE A 216 2.17 -25.89 -15.98
C PHE A 216 1.16 -27.05 -16.06
N SER A 217 0.82 -27.55 -17.26
CA SER A 217 -0.14 -28.65 -17.42
C SER A 217 0.40 -30.02 -16.99
N THR A 218 1.72 -30.22 -17.01
CA THR A 218 2.34 -31.52 -16.70
C THR A 218 2.44 -31.78 -15.19
N ILE A 219 2.44 -30.71 -14.37
CA ILE A 219 2.50 -30.81 -12.90
C ILE A 219 1.09 -31.00 -12.32
N LEU A 220 0.08 -30.33 -12.87
CA LEU A 220 -1.31 -30.42 -12.42
C LEU A 220 -1.91 -31.82 -12.62
N ASN A 221 -1.55 -32.52 -13.71
CA ASN A 221 -2.06 -33.86 -13.96
C ASN A 221 -1.50 -34.93 -13.01
N LYS A 222 -0.33 -34.73 -12.40
CA LYS A 222 0.23 -35.67 -11.41
C LYS A 222 -0.35 -35.49 -9.99
N VAL A 223 -0.92 -34.32 -9.68
CA VAL A 223 -1.49 -34.03 -8.36
C VAL A 223 -2.96 -34.50 -8.26
N ASN A 224 -3.69 -34.55 -9.38
CA ASN A 224 -5.07 -35.02 -9.39
C ASN A 224 -5.21 -36.55 -9.28
N THR A 225 -4.21 -37.33 -9.73
CA THR A 225 -4.26 -38.80 -9.66
C THR A 225 -4.10 -39.37 -8.24
N ILE A 226 -3.69 -38.56 -7.26
CA ILE A 226 -3.47 -39.01 -5.87
C ILE A 226 -4.66 -38.72 -4.95
N LYS A 227 -5.64 -37.91 -5.38
CA LYS A 227 -6.80 -37.53 -4.55
C LYS A 227 -8.02 -38.45 -4.66
N GLU A 228 -8.05 -39.39 -5.60
CA GLU A 228 -9.21 -40.27 -5.83
C GLU A 228 -9.20 -41.59 -5.04
N ALA A 229 -8.24 -41.79 -4.11
CA ALA A 229 -8.04 -43.07 -3.43
C ALA A 229 -8.27 -43.08 -1.91
N LEU A 230 -9.23 -42.32 -1.35
CA LEU A 230 -9.67 -42.54 0.04
C LEU A 230 -11.18 -42.37 0.25
N PRO A 231 -11.87 -43.35 0.89
CA PRO A 231 -13.30 -43.27 1.18
C PRO A 231 -13.63 -42.34 2.35
N SER A 232 -14.85 -41.80 2.27
CA SER A 232 -15.56 -40.91 3.16
C SER A 232 -15.78 -41.42 4.59
N ILE A 233 -15.54 -40.56 5.58
CA ILE A 233 -16.24 -40.60 6.88
C ILE A 233 -16.72 -39.20 7.24
N VAL A 234 -18.05 -39.08 7.35
CA VAL A 234 -18.80 -37.92 7.83
C VAL A 234 -18.68 -37.84 9.35
N SER A 235 -18.43 -36.66 9.89
CA SER A 235 -18.82 -36.31 11.27
C SER A 235 -19.12 -34.80 11.32
N LEU A 236 -20.39 -34.49 11.57
CA LEU A 236 -20.95 -33.15 11.67
C LEU A 236 -20.41 -32.40 12.90
N SER A 237 -20.05 -31.14 12.71
CA SER A 237 -20.04 -30.11 13.76
C SER A 237 -20.38 -28.77 13.10
N PRO A 238 -21.21 -27.92 13.73
CA PRO A 238 -21.74 -26.73 13.06
C PRO A 238 -20.65 -25.66 12.94
N ARG A 239 -20.13 -25.44 11.73
CA ARG A 239 -19.33 -24.25 11.43
C ARG A 239 -20.27 -23.06 11.33
N LYS A 240 -19.97 -22.00 12.09
CA LYS A 240 -20.50 -20.66 11.84
C LYS A 240 -20.08 -20.24 10.44
N GLU A 241 -21.01 -20.17 9.51
CA GLU A 241 -20.82 -19.53 8.21
C GLU A 241 -20.64 -18.02 8.46
N GLY A 242 -19.43 -17.52 8.21
CA GLY A 242 -19.20 -16.09 7.97
C GLY A 242 -19.60 -15.74 6.54
N PRO A 243 -19.93 -14.47 6.23
CA PRO A 243 -20.42 -14.09 4.91
C PRO A 243 -19.36 -14.33 3.84
N ALA A 244 -19.79 -14.84 2.68
CA ALA A 244 -18.96 -15.23 1.54
C ALA A 244 -18.34 -14.06 0.75
N THR A 245 -18.40 -12.83 1.27
CA THR A 245 -18.01 -11.59 0.59
C THR A 245 -16.83 -10.92 1.30
N LEU A 246 -15.88 -10.37 0.54
CA LEU A 246 -14.76 -9.62 1.09
C LEU A 246 -15.25 -8.36 1.82
N PRO A 247 -14.57 -7.92 2.89
CA PRO A 247 -14.90 -6.66 3.52
C PRO A 247 -14.61 -5.51 2.56
N ALA A 248 -15.48 -4.52 2.50
CA ALA A 248 -15.19 -3.28 1.79
C ALA A 248 -13.85 -2.71 2.28
N ALA A 249 -13.04 -2.17 1.36
CA ALA A 249 -11.73 -1.63 1.68
C ALA A 249 -11.79 -0.59 2.80
N SER A 250 -12.93 0.10 2.88
CA SER A 250 -13.23 1.01 3.96
C SER A 250 -14.67 0.85 4.44
N PRO A 251 -14.95 1.12 5.73
CA PRO A 251 -16.28 0.98 6.25
C PRO A 251 -17.25 1.89 5.51
N GLN A 252 -18.33 1.30 5.02
CA GLN A 252 -19.44 1.99 4.38
C GLN A 252 -20.40 2.46 5.47
N PHE A 253 -20.45 3.78 5.69
CA PHE A 253 -21.42 4.38 6.59
C PHE A 253 -22.67 4.71 5.79
N LEU A 254 -23.55 3.73 5.63
CA LEU A 254 -24.85 3.95 4.99
C LEU A 254 -25.74 4.74 5.98
N PRO A 255 -26.34 5.87 5.57
CA PRO A 255 -27.35 6.54 6.36
C PRO A 255 -28.60 5.67 6.38
N THR A 256 -28.69 4.73 7.33
CA THR A 256 -29.96 4.05 7.61
C THR A 256 -30.90 5.09 8.21
N THR A 257 -31.97 5.41 7.47
CA THR A 257 -32.96 6.47 7.75
C THR A 257 -33.73 6.33 9.07
N LYS A 258 -33.35 5.42 9.99
CA LYS A 258 -34.15 5.13 11.20
C LYS A 258 -33.40 5.00 12.53
N SER A 259 -32.10 5.30 12.67
CA SER A 259 -31.49 5.08 14.00
C SER A 259 -30.24 5.88 14.41
N LEU A 260 -29.88 6.98 13.74
CA LEU A 260 -28.67 7.72 14.16
C LEU A 260 -28.90 8.77 15.26
N ILE A 261 -30.13 9.22 15.50
CA ILE A 261 -30.37 10.44 16.31
C ILE A 261 -30.93 10.15 17.71
N SER A 262 -31.49 8.98 18.01
CA SER A 262 -32.18 8.74 19.30
C SER A 262 -31.32 8.16 20.43
N GLY A 263 -30.05 7.82 20.19
CA GLY A 263 -29.24 7.04 21.15
C GLY A 263 -28.04 7.73 21.82
N ILE A 264 -27.61 8.91 21.36
CA ILE A 264 -26.32 9.48 21.78
C ILE A 264 -26.53 10.49 22.92
N ARG A 265 -26.36 10.03 24.16
CA ARG A 265 -26.59 10.84 25.38
C ARG A 265 -25.49 11.85 25.73
N ARG A 266 -24.32 11.86 25.06
CA ARG A 266 -23.29 12.89 25.26
C ARG A 266 -22.55 13.20 23.98
N TRP A 267 -22.83 14.37 23.41
CA TRP A 267 -22.02 14.97 22.36
C TRP A 267 -20.74 15.55 22.98
N SER A 268 -19.62 15.45 22.26
CA SER A 268 -18.47 16.31 22.54
C SER A 268 -18.87 17.76 22.27
N PRO A 269 -18.55 18.73 23.16
CA PRO A 269 -18.84 20.15 22.93
C PRO A 269 -18.26 20.70 21.62
N MET A 270 -17.17 20.11 21.11
CA MET A 270 -16.58 20.48 19.82
C MET A 270 -17.40 19.96 18.62
N LEU A 271 -18.00 18.78 18.76
CA LEU A 271 -18.84 18.15 17.73
C LEU A 271 -20.16 18.92 17.57
N GLY A 272 -20.75 19.34 18.69
CA GLY A 272 -21.94 20.20 18.68
C GLY A 272 -21.68 21.58 18.06
N ARG A 273 -20.50 22.17 18.29
CA ARG A 273 -20.12 23.45 17.66
C ARG A 273 -19.88 23.34 16.16
N ARG A 274 -19.26 22.24 15.69
CA ARG A 274 -19.07 21.98 14.27
C ARG A 274 -20.39 21.75 13.53
N LEU A 275 -21.30 20.97 14.12
CA LEU A 275 -22.65 20.77 13.56
C LEU A 275 -23.47 22.07 13.56
N ALA A 276 -23.38 22.88 14.61
CA ALA A 276 -24.10 24.16 14.69
C ALA A 276 -23.58 25.18 13.66
N SER A 277 -22.29 25.19 13.35
CA SER A 277 -21.72 26.07 12.31
C SER A 277 -22.12 25.69 10.87
N LEU A 278 -22.75 24.53 10.67
CA LEU A 278 -23.27 24.08 9.37
C LEU A 278 -24.70 24.58 9.10
N ILE A 279 -25.39 25.14 10.11
CA ILE A 279 -26.72 25.74 9.96
C ILE A 279 -26.55 27.22 9.56
N VAL A 280 -25.85 27.46 8.45
CA VAL A 280 -25.83 28.75 7.76
C VAL A 280 -26.17 28.47 6.29
N PRO A 281 -27.18 29.14 5.71
CA PRO A 281 -27.73 28.78 4.41
C PRO A 281 -26.80 29.27 3.30
N VAL A 282 -26.04 28.35 2.68
CA VAL A 282 -25.27 28.65 1.48
C VAL A 282 -25.38 27.48 0.50
N GLU A 283 -26.21 27.71 -0.53
CA GLU A 283 -26.22 27.14 -1.88
C GLU A 283 -26.15 25.60 -2.02
N GLU A 284 -27.31 25.07 -2.44
CA GLU A 284 -27.78 23.68 -2.37
C GLU A 284 -27.03 22.63 -3.20
N GLN A 285 -25.94 22.97 -3.90
CA GLN A 285 -25.15 21.96 -4.64
C GLN A 285 -23.77 21.71 -4.02
N PHE A 286 -23.06 22.77 -3.61
CA PHE A 286 -21.81 22.60 -2.84
C PHE A 286 -22.08 22.16 -1.41
N ALA A 287 -23.22 22.53 -0.85
CA ALA A 287 -23.64 22.11 0.48
C ALA A 287 -23.82 20.60 0.57
N GLU A 288 -24.30 19.91 -0.47
CA GLU A 288 -24.58 18.47 -0.38
C GLU A 288 -23.30 17.63 -0.39
N GLU A 289 -22.37 17.87 -1.32
CA GLU A 289 -21.08 17.15 -1.34
C GLU A 289 -20.23 17.48 -0.11
N LEU A 290 -20.20 18.76 0.31
CA LEU A 290 -19.44 19.18 1.49
C LEU A 290 -20.10 18.66 2.77
N SER A 291 -21.42 18.70 2.89
CA SER A 291 -22.13 18.15 4.04
C SER A 291 -22.01 16.64 4.10
N GLN A 292 -22.08 15.91 2.99
CA GLN A 292 -21.84 14.46 2.94
C GLN A 292 -20.40 14.12 3.35
N THR A 293 -19.42 14.88 2.86
CA THR A 293 -18.01 14.71 3.24
C THR A 293 -17.82 14.98 4.72
N ILE A 294 -18.36 16.08 5.26
CA ILE A 294 -18.27 16.43 6.68
C ILE A 294 -19.06 15.45 7.55
N LEU A 295 -20.23 14.96 7.12
CA LEU A 295 -20.98 13.93 7.83
C LEU A 295 -20.17 12.65 7.88
N ARG A 296 -19.56 12.25 6.76
CA ARG A 296 -18.70 11.07 6.67
C ARG A 296 -17.48 11.21 7.57
N GLU A 297 -16.83 12.36 7.58
CA GLU A 297 -15.70 12.65 8.47
C GLU A 297 -16.13 12.64 9.95
N SER A 298 -17.25 13.28 10.28
CA SER A 298 -17.79 13.39 11.65
C SER A 298 -18.29 12.04 12.17
N VAL A 299 -18.93 11.23 11.32
CA VAL A 299 -19.33 9.86 11.63
C VAL A 299 -18.09 8.98 11.76
N THR A 300 -17.08 9.14 10.90
CA THR A 300 -15.82 8.42 11.04
C THR A 300 -15.12 8.79 12.36
N GLU A 301 -15.09 10.07 12.74
CA GLU A 301 -14.51 10.55 14.00
C GLU A 301 -15.30 10.05 15.22
N ALA A 302 -16.63 10.12 15.18
CA ALA A 302 -17.50 9.60 16.23
C ALA A 302 -17.37 8.08 16.38
N MET A 303 -17.31 7.34 15.28
CA MET A 303 -17.12 5.88 15.29
C MET A 303 -15.70 5.49 15.68
N ALA A 304 -14.68 6.25 15.30
CA ALA A 304 -13.31 6.09 15.80
C ALA A 304 -13.24 6.26 17.34
N THR A 305 -14.10 7.12 17.88
CA THR A 305 -14.25 7.34 19.32
C THR A 305 -15.08 6.24 19.99
N LEU A 306 -15.97 5.56 19.25
CA LEU A 306 -16.95 4.59 19.79
C LEU A 306 -16.58 3.10 19.62
N ARG A 307 -15.76 2.68 18.63
CA ARG A 307 -15.01 1.38 18.52
C ARG A 307 -14.43 1.16 17.09
N GLU A 308 -13.24 0.54 17.03
CA GLU A 308 -12.48 -0.11 15.92
C GLU A 308 -12.93 0.08 14.45
N VAL A 309 -12.65 1.24 13.86
CA VAL A 309 -12.72 1.43 12.40
C VAL A 309 -11.48 0.81 11.74
N THR A 310 -11.67 -0.25 10.95
CA THR A 310 -10.60 -0.94 10.21
C THR A 310 -10.72 -0.68 8.71
N PHE A 311 -9.63 -0.24 8.10
CA PHE A 311 -9.45 -0.13 6.66
C PHE A 311 -8.63 -1.33 6.16
N TYR A 312 -8.80 -1.74 4.91
CA TYR A 312 -8.06 -2.83 4.32
C TYR A 312 -7.28 -2.33 3.11
N ARG A 313 -5.98 -2.63 3.08
CA ARG A 313 -5.08 -2.26 1.99
C ARG A 313 -4.57 -3.50 1.28
N PHE A 314 -4.53 -3.48 -0.03
CA PHE A 314 -3.98 -4.59 -0.80
C PHE A 314 -2.45 -4.60 -0.75
N TYR A 315 -1.85 -5.76 -0.50
CA TYR A 315 -0.42 -6.01 -0.56
C TYR A 315 -0.15 -7.34 -1.26
N HIS A 316 0.81 -7.32 -2.19
CA HIS A 316 1.54 -8.49 -2.65
C HIS A 316 2.85 -8.60 -1.85
N VAL A 317 2.89 -9.52 -0.88
CA VAL A 317 4.09 -9.77 -0.06
C VAL A 317 5.02 -10.76 -0.77
N PHE A 318 6.30 -10.40 -0.85
CA PHE A 318 7.28 -11.09 -1.70
C PHE A 318 7.93 -12.25 -0.97
N ARG A 319 7.98 -13.42 -1.61
CA ARG A 319 8.77 -14.55 -1.12
C ARG A 319 10.26 -14.30 -1.30
N LYS A 320 11.07 -15.03 -0.53
CA LYS A 320 12.53 -15.05 -0.74
C LYS A 320 12.86 -15.38 -2.21
N GLY A 321 13.64 -14.52 -2.86
CA GLY A 321 14.06 -14.68 -4.26
C GLY A 321 13.10 -14.06 -5.29
N GLU A 322 11.84 -13.80 -4.92
CA GLU A 322 10.83 -13.31 -5.88
C GLU A 322 11.10 -11.88 -6.34
N LEU A 323 11.60 -11.01 -5.45
CA LEU A 323 11.93 -9.64 -5.81
C LEU A 323 13.15 -9.61 -6.74
N GLU A 324 14.14 -10.48 -6.49
CA GLU A 324 15.30 -10.68 -7.33
C GLU A 324 14.90 -11.18 -8.72
N ASP A 325 14.08 -12.24 -8.81
CA ASP A 325 13.55 -12.77 -10.07
C ASP A 325 12.79 -11.70 -10.87
N LEU A 326 12.01 -10.86 -10.17
CA LEU A 326 11.28 -9.75 -10.78
C LEU A 326 12.24 -8.72 -11.38
N VAL A 327 13.30 -8.34 -10.66
CA VAL A 327 14.35 -7.43 -11.15
C VAL A 327 15.10 -8.03 -12.32
N GLU A 328 15.50 -9.30 -12.22
CA GLU A 328 16.22 -10.01 -13.26
C GLU A 328 15.41 -10.17 -14.55
N SER A 329 14.08 -10.20 -14.45
CA SER A 329 13.18 -10.21 -15.62
C SER A 329 13.21 -8.90 -16.43
N THR A 330 13.90 -7.87 -15.94
CA THR A 330 14.21 -6.63 -16.67
C THR A 330 15.65 -6.69 -17.18
N PRO A 331 15.89 -6.93 -18.49
CA PRO A 331 17.25 -7.19 -19.01
C PRO A 331 18.25 -6.06 -18.77
N SER A 332 17.76 -4.82 -18.75
CA SER A 332 18.57 -3.61 -18.53
C SER A 332 18.94 -3.37 -17.06
N LEU A 333 18.56 -4.25 -16.13
CA LEU A 333 18.92 -4.18 -14.72
C LEU A 333 19.84 -5.33 -14.30
N ARG A 334 20.81 -5.00 -13.45
CA ARG A 334 21.72 -5.92 -12.78
C ARG A 334 21.64 -5.71 -11.28
N ILE A 335 21.38 -6.78 -10.52
CA ILE A 335 21.37 -6.72 -9.06
C ILE A 335 22.79 -6.48 -8.54
N LEU A 336 22.96 -5.49 -7.68
CA LEU A 336 24.21 -5.21 -6.95
C LEU A 336 24.19 -5.82 -5.55
N SER A 337 23.04 -5.76 -4.87
CA SER A 337 22.86 -6.38 -3.56
C SER A 337 21.40 -6.74 -3.31
N SER A 338 21.19 -7.83 -2.58
CA SER A 338 19.90 -8.20 -2.02
C SER A 338 20.06 -8.48 -0.52
N THR A 339 19.17 -7.91 0.28
CA THR A 339 19.20 -8.01 1.75
C THR A 339 17.80 -8.14 2.32
N PHE A 340 17.72 -8.80 3.48
CA PHE A 340 16.49 -8.90 4.27
C PHE A 340 16.62 -8.06 5.53
N GLU A 341 15.67 -7.17 5.78
CA GLU A 341 15.69 -6.27 6.94
C GLU A 341 14.29 -6.04 7.50
N HIS A 342 14.09 -6.36 8.79
CA HIS A 342 12.83 -6.10 9.51
C HIS A 342 11.55 -6.56 8.78
N GLY A 343 11.60 -7.73 8.13
CA GLY A 343 10.46 -8.25 7.38
C GLY A 343 10.26 -7.64 5.99
N ASN A 344 11.31 -7.04 5.44
CA ASN A 344 11.30 -6.46 4.10
C ASN A 344 12.46 -7.01 3.27
N TRP A 345 12.20 -7.21 1.98
CA TRP A 345 13.23 -7.43 0.98
C TRP A 345 13.71 -6.09 0.45
N CYS A 346 15.03 -5.91 0.40
CA CYS A 346 15.69 -4.74 -0.13
C CYS A 346 16.67 -5.15 -1.21
N VAL A 347 16.42 -4.70 -2.45
CA VAL A 347 17.27 -4.96 -3.61
C VAL A 347 17.80 -3.63 -4.13
N VAL A 348 19.11 -3.55 -4.34
CA VAL A 348 19.74 -2.45 -5.10
C VAL A 348 20.16 -3.01 -6.45
N ALA A 349 19.69 -2.37 -7.52
CA ALA A 349 20.01 -2.74 -8.89
C ALA A 349 20.60 -1.54 -9.64
N GLU A 350 21.43 -1.83 -10.64
CA GLU A 350 22.06 -0.84 -11.51
C GLU A 350 21.57 -1.03 -12.94
N LYS A 351 21.37 0.08 -13.66
CA LYS A 351 21.08 0.04 -15.09
C LYS A 351 22.35 -0.27 -15.88
N VAL A 352 22.31 -1.33 -16.67
CA VAL A 352 23.38 -1.74 -17.59
C VAL A 352 23.05 -1.37 -19.04
N PRO A 353 24.05 -1.23 -19.92
CA PRO A 353 23.81 -1.06 -21.36
C PRO A 353 23.02 -2.25 -21.95
N GLU A 354 22.27 -2.03 -23.02
CA GLU A 354 21.47 -3.09 -23.67
C GLU A 354 22.31 -4.27 -24.20
N ASN A 355 23.58 -4.03 -24.54
CA ASN A 355 24.52 -5.05 -25.03
C ASN A 355 25.27 -5.77 -23.91
N TYR A 356 24.86 -5.60 -22.65
CA TYR A 356 25.52 -6.23 -21.51
C TYR A 356 25.24 -7.75 -21.48
N VAL A 357 26.28 -8.56 -21.70
CA VAL A 357 26.22 -10.01 -21.57
C VAL A 357 26.45 -10.38 -20.10
N ARG A 358 25.47 -11.06 -19.47
CA ARG A 358 25.67 -11.68 -18.15
C ARG A 358 26.63 -12.87 -18.36
N ILE A 359 27.88 -12.72 -17.91
CA ILE A 359 28.92 -13.78 -17.94
C ILE A 359 28.61 -14.83 -16.89
#